data_AF-A0A819XUJ9-F1
#
_entry.id   AF-A0A819XUJ9-F1
#
_cell.length_a   1.000
_cell.length_b   1.000
_cell.length_c   1.000
_cell.angle_alpha   90.00
_cell.angle_beta   90.00
_cell.angle_gamma   90.00
#
_symmetry.space_group_name_H-M   'P 1'
#
loop_
_entity.id
_entity.type
_entity.pdbx_description
1 polymer ?
#
loop_
_entity_poly.entity_id
_entity_poly.type
_entity_poly.pdbx_seq_one_letter_code
_entity_poly.pdbx_strand_id
1 'polypeptide(L)'
;DQSANATNEAKKVRIDNLHCVYTYCLNNVDCRRTLLLEYFGEQYLSSQCKKYIATRCDNCCSVAQTKLIDFTILTKHIISLVDQLTKKLRSTTINQVIDILKGSKQKTIKDAGYDKLEQFNIAEEVSRINLERLLSKLILDGYLHQDISINDTYGTATAYIRVGKINTFPSPITLSVCLKKENPDVSSTISNNSIHNRLVDACLIKLKDELKLISSEYNIKYSTILSETALKQMALTMPRTKQEMLRKTVEMTTIKYDMYKLDRLLSITCLFGSKLDEEKREDLISGGLKRKREATTTTTTTTTSSYFQDKTNSNIKKKK
;
A
#
# COMPACT_ATOMS: atom_id res chain seq x y z
N ASP A 1 11.05 5.25 39.79
CA ASP A 1 11.10 4.00 39.02
C ASP A 1 9.79 3.22 39.21
N GLN A 2 8.78 3.48 38.38
CA GLN A 2 7.44 2.85 38.50
C GLN A 2 7.40 1.41 37.93
N SER A 3 8.51 0.92 37.38
CA SER A 3 8.64 -0.40 36.76
C SER A 3 8.89 -1.51 37.79
N ALA A 4 9.53 -1.20 38.92
CA ALA A 4 9.93 -2.17 39.93
C ALA A 4 8.75 -2.74 40.75
N ASN A 5 7.69 -1.95 40.97
CA ASN A 5 6.53 -2.33 41.80
C ASN A 5 5.28 -2.78 41.00
N ALA A 6 5.42 -3.05 39.70
CA ALA A 6 4.29 -3.55 38.90
C ALA A 6 4.00 -5.02 39.23
N THR A 7 2.73 -5.35 39.49
CA THR A 7 2.28 -6.74 39.67
C THR A 7 2.56 -7.57 38.43
N ASN A 8 2.66 -8.90 38.58
CA ASN A 8 2.90 -9.80 37.45
C ASN A 8 1.79 -9.69 36.39
N GLU A 9 0.56 -9.45 36.83
CA GLU A 9 -0.60 -9.21 35.98
C GLU A 9 -0.42 -7.92 35.17
N ALA A 10 0.00 -6.82 35.80
CA ALA A 10 0.24 -5.56 35.10
C ALA A 10 1.40 -5.67 34.10
N LYS A 11 2.44 -6.43 34.42
CA LYS A 11 3.54 -6.73 33.48
C LYS A 11 3.04 -7.53 32.28
N LYS A 12 2.21 -8.55 32.52
CA LYS A 12 1.61 -9.35 31.45
C LYS A 12 0.78 -8.50 30.50
N VAL A 13 -0.12 -7.66 31.02
CA VAL A 13 -0.94 -6.75 30.20
C VAL A 13 -0.08 -5.79 29.35
N ARG A 14 1.02 -5.29 29.90
CA ARG A 14 1.96 -4.44 29.14
C ARG A 14 2.62 -5.18 27.98
N ILE A 15 3.00 -6.43 28.20
CA ILE A 15 3.56 -7.30 27.16
C ILE A 15 2.50 -7.64 26.10
N ASP A 16 1.27 -7.94 26.51
CA ASP A 16 0.16 -8.18 25.58
C ASP A 16 -0.12 -6.95 24.70
N ASN A 17 -0.12 -5.75 25.28
CA ASN A 17 -0.27 -4.49 24.52
C ASN A 17 0.89 -4.26 23.54
N LEU A 18 2.13 -4.56 23.96
CA LEU A 18 3.30 -4.49 23.07
C LEU A 18 3.14 -5.44 21.88
N HIS A 19 2.66 -6.66 22.13
CA HIS A 19 2.38 -7.65 21.11
C HIS A 19 1.28 -7.21 20.13
N CYS A 20 0.25 -6.51 20.61
CA CYS A 20 -0.77 -5.90 19.75
C CYS A 20 -0.16 -4.87 18.77
N VAL A 21 0.68 -3.96 19.28
CA VAL A 21 1.37 -2.95 18.43
C VAL A 21 2.28 -3.63 17.42
N TYR A 22 3.03 -4.64 17.85
CA TYR A 22 3.94 -5.38 16.97
C TYR A 22 3.20 -6.12 15.85
N THR A 23 2.10 -6.80 16.19
CA THR A 23 1.24 -7.49 15.23
C THR A 23 0.61 -6.52 14.24
N TYR A 24 0.17 -5.34 14.70
CA TYR A 24 -0.31 -4.27 13.84
C TYR A 24 0.76 -3.89 12.81
N CYS A 25 1.99 -3.61 13.23
CA CYS A 25 3.08 -3.22 12.33
C CYS A 25 3.40 -4.28 11.27
N LEU A 26 3.48 -5.55 11.68
CA LEU A 26 3.81 -6.65 10.78
C LEU A 26 2.65 -7.04 9.84
N ASN A 27 1.40 -6.71 10.17
CA ASN A 27 0.27 -7.01 9.31
C ASN A 27 0.32 -6.13 8.05
N ASN A 28 0.69 -6.72 6.93
CA ASN A 28 0.73 -6.06 5.62
C ASN A 28 -0.50 -6.36 4.74
N VAL A 29 -1.52 -7.01 5.31
CA VAL A 29 -2.69 -7.52 4.58
C VAL A 29 -3.94 -6.73 4.91
N ASP A 30 -4.30 -6.67 6.19
CA ASP A 30 -5.58 -6.15 6.64
C ASP A 30 -5.58 -4.63 6.64
N CYS A 31 -6.75 -4.01 6.48
CA CYS A 31 -6.83 -2.56 6.46
C CYS A 31 -6.35 -1.98 7.79
N ARG A 32 -5.39 -1.03 7.75
CA ARG A 32 -4.88 -0.35 8.94
C ARG A 32 -6.00 0.25 9.81
N ARG A 33 -7.02 0.82 9.17
CA ARG A 33 -8.16 1.42 9.88
C ARG A 33 -9.03 0.37 10.55
N THR A 34 -9.29 -0.75 9.88
CA THR A 34 -10.01 -1.88 10.48
C THR A 34 -9.26 -2.37 11.72
N LEU A 35 -7.96 -2.66 11.60
CA LEU A 35 -7.14 -3.15 12.72
C LEU A 35 -7.11 -2.16 13.90
N LEU A 36 -6.96 -0.86 13.62
CA LEU A 36 -6.91 0.16 14.66
C LEU A 36 -8.24 0.30 15.39
N LEU A 37 -9.35 0.35 14.65
CA LEU A 37 -10.68 0.55 15.21
C LEU A 37 -11.17 -0.70 15.95
N GLU A 38 -10.85 -1.90 15.44
CA GLU A 38 -11.14 -3.17 16.10
C GLU A 38 -10.48 -3.26 17.48
N TYR A 39 -9.26 -2.75 17.63
CA TYR A 39 -8.58 -2.68 18.94
C TYR A 39 -9.37 -1.86 19.98
N PHE A 40 -10.12 -0.84 19.54
CA PHE A 40 -11.01 -0.04 20.39
C PHE A 40 -12.45 -0.57 20.44
N GLY A 41 -12.72 -1.75 19.86
CA GLY A 41 -14.05 -2.35 19.81
C GLY A 41 -14.98 -1.74 18.75
N GLU A 42 -14.46 -0.94 17.83
CA GLU A 42 -15.22 -0.34 16.74
C GLU A 42 -15.19 -1.21 15.48
N GLN A 43 -16.35 -1.37 14.83
CA GLN A 43 -16.46 -2.13 13.58
C GLN A 43 -16.25 -1.22 12.36
N TYR A 44 -15.25 -1.53 11.55
CA TYR A 44 -14.93 -0.76 10.34
C TYR A 44 -14.61 -1.66 9.14
N LEU A 45 -15.36 -1.47 8.05
CA LEU A 45 -15.18 -2.27 6.84
C LEU A 45 -14.06 -1.72 5.96
N SER A 46 -13.16 -2.59 5.51
CA SER A 46 -12.06 -2.22 4.61
C SER A 46 -12.53 -1.57 3.30
N SER A 47 -13.77 -1.85 2.85
CA SER A 47 -14.41 -1.20 1.69
C SER A 47 -14.57 0.32 1.88
N GLN A 48 -14.81 0.78 3.11
CA GLN A 48 -14.92 2.21 3.42
C GLN A 48 -13.57 2.93 3.25
N CYS A 49 -12.46 2.27 3.61
CA CYS A 49 -11.12 2.79 3.38
C CYS A 49 -10.80 2.85 1.88
N LYS A 50 -11.20 1.82 1.12
CA LYS A 50 -10.97 1.74 -0.32
C LYS A 50 -11.79 2.77 -1.13
N LYS A 51 -12.91 3.25 -0.59
CA LYS A 51 -13.79 4.25 -1.24
C LYS A 51 -13.09 5.59 -1.48
N TYR A 52 -12.21 6.02 -0.57
CA TYR A 52 -11.55 7.32 -0.64
C TYR A 52 -10.08 7.19 -1.04
N ILE A 53 -9.79 7.27 -2.34
CA ILE A 53 -8.44 7.06 -2.90
C ILE A 53 -7.40 7.98 -2.24
N ALA A 54 -7.74 9.26 -2.00
CA ALA A 54 -6.84 10.26 -1.43
C ALA A 54 -6.41 9.97 0.02
N THR A 55 -7.19 9.18 0.77
CA THR A 55 -6.91 8.88 2.19
C THR A 55 -6.77 7.38 2.45
N ARG A 56 -6.73 6.54 1.42
CA ARG A 56 -6.60 5.09 1.55
C ARG A 56 -5.27 4.72 2.24
N CYS A 57 -5.29 3.78 3.18
CA CYS A 57 -4.08 3.34 3.88
C CYS A 57 -3.17 2.48 2.98
N ASP A 58 -1.90 2.35 3.36
CA ASP A 58 -0.85 1.56 2.70
C ASP A 58 -1.30 0.13 2.34
N ASN A 59 -1.86 -0.63 3.29
CA ASN A 59 -2.30 -2.01 3.04
C ASN A 59 -3.43 -2.06 1.99
N CYS A 60 -4.38 -1.14 2.04
CA CYS A 60 -5.43 -1.05 1.02
C CYS A 60 -4.91 -0.54 -0.33
N CYS A 61 -3.73 0.08 -0.38
CA CYS A 61 -3.04 0.47 -1.61
C CYS A 61 -2.24 -0.67 -2.23
N SER A 62 -1.58 -1.49 -1.42
CA SER A 62 -0.63 -2.51 -1.85
C SER A 62 -1.28 -3.87 -2.12
N VAL A 63 -2.38 -4.18 -1.46
CA VAL A 63 -3.00 -5.51 -1.51
C VAL A 63 -3.91 -5.63 -2.73
N ALA A 64 -3.40 -6.30 -3.77
CA ALA A 64 -4.18 -6.66 -4.95
C ALA A 64 -5.02 -7.91 -4.69
N GLN A 65 -4.41 -8.95 -4.14
CA GLN A 65 -5.05 -10.21 -3.76
C GLN A 65 -4.41 -10.76 -2.50
N THR A 66 -5.22 -11.42 -1.67
CA THR A 66 -4.79 -12.12 -0.47
C THR A 66 -5.10 -13.60 -0.63
N LYS A 67 -4.22 -14.45 -0.15
CA LYS A 67 -4.46 -15.89 -0.05
C LYS A 67 -4.28 -16.31 1.40
N LEU A 68 -5.23 -17.07 1.92
CA LEU A 68 -5.06 -17.76 3.20
C LEU A 68 -4.18 -18.98 2.94
N ILE A 69 -2.99 -19.01 3.54
CA ILE A 69 -2.02 -20.09 3.38
C ILE A 69 -1.89 -20.83 4.71
N ASP A 70 -1.96 -22.16 4.64
CA ASP A 70 -1.70 -23.04 5.79
C ASP A 70 -0.19 -23.26 5.95
N PHE A 71 0.35 -22.81 7.08
CA PHE A 71 1.74 -22.93 7.49
C PHE A 71 1.96 -24.02 8.55
N THR A 72 1.01 -24.93 8.76
CA THR A 72 1.10 -25.99 9.79
C THR A 72 2.33 -26.86 9.62
N ILE A 73 2.62 -27.31 8.39
CA ILE A 73 3.79 -28.16 8.11
C ILE A 73 5.08 -27.39 8.40
N LEU A 74 5.20 -26.16 7.87
CA LEU A 74 6.35 -25.31 8.12
C LEU A 74 6.54 -25.04 9.62
N THR A 75 5.45 -24.84 10.36
CA THR A 75 5.49 -24.63 11.81
C THR A 75 6.09 -25.82 12.54
N LYS A 76 5.73 -27.06 12.18
CA LYS A 76 6.32 -28.27 12.77
C LYS A 76 7.83 -28.30 12.55
N HIS A 77 8.29 -27.95 11.35
CA HIS A 77 9.72 -27.84 11.07
C HIS A 77 10.39 -26.73 11.88
N ILE A 78 9.76 -25.56 12.03
CA ILE A 78 10.27 -24.45 12.85
C ILE A 78 10.45 -24.88 14.31
N ILE A 79 9.44 -25.51 14.90
CA ILE A 79 9.50 -25.94 16.30
C ILE A 79 10.56 -27.02 16.48
N SER A 80 10.64 -27.99 15.56
CA SER A 80 11.69 -29.01 15.57
C SER A 80 13.09 -28.40 15.45
N LEU A 81 13.27 -27.38 14.61
CA LEU A 81 14.53 -26.65 14.45
C LEU A 81 14.91 -25.94 15.75
N VAL A 82 13.99 -25.18 16.35
CA VAL A 82 14.23 -24.45 17.60
C VAL A 82 14.55 -25.44 18.74
N ASP A 83 13.84 -26.56 18.83
CA ASP A 83 14.11 -27.62 19.81
C ASP A 83 15.51 -28.22 19.64
N GLN A 84 15.89 -28.58 18.40
CA GLN A 84 17.21 -29.14 18.09
C GLN A 84 18.34 -28.16 18.41
N LEU A 85 18.17 -26.87 18.12
CA LEU A 85 19.17 -25.84 18.43
C LEU A 85 19.28 -25.59 19.93
N THR A 86 18.14 -25.56 20.63
CA THR A 86 18.09 -25.37 22.09
C THR A 86 18.78 -26.54 22.82
N LYS A 87 18.54 -27.79 22.39
CA LYS A 87 19.18 -28.99 22.95
C LYS A 87 20.70 -29.01 22.77
N LYS A 88 21.22 -28.39 21.71
CA LYS A 88 22.67 -28.19 21.50
C LYS A 88 23.23 -27.03 22.33
N LEU A 89 22.48 -26.53 23.32
CA LEU A 89 22.82 -25.38 24.18
C LEU A 89 23.11 -24.10 23.38
N ARG A 90 22.51 -23.96 22.19
CA ARG A 90 22.65 -22.77 21.35
C ARG A 90 21.44 -21.88 21.47
N SER A 91 21.63 -20.70 22.06
CA SER A 91 20.65 -19.63 22.04
C SER A 91 20.49 -19.09 20.61
N THR A 92 19.27 -19.14 20.07
CA THR A 92 19.00 -18.77 18.67
C THR A 92 17.99 -17.62 18.62
N THR A 93 18.21 -16.64 17.75
CA THR A 93 17.31 -15.50 17.55
C THR A 93 16.32 -15.73 16.41
N ILE A 94 15.24 -14.93 16.34
CA ILE A 94 14.28 -14.92 15.21
C ILE A 94 14.99 -14.77 13.88
N ASN A 95 15.93 -13.83 13.79
CA ASN A 95 16.67 -13.57 12.56
C ASN A 95 17.50 -14.78 12.12
N GLN A 96 18.14 -15.48 13.07
CA GLN A 96 18.91 -16.69 12.77
C GLN A 96 18.01 -17.82 12.28
N VAL A 97 16.85 -18.05 12.93
CA VAL A 97 15.87 -19.05 12.48
C VAL A 97 15.42 -18.76 11.04
N ILE A 98 15.07 -17.49 10.75
CA ILE A 98 14.67 -17.07 9.40
C ILE A 98 15.80 -17.30 8.39
N ASP A 99 17.02 -16.93 8.74
CA ASP A 99 18.18 -17.07 7.85
C ASP A 99 18.45 -18.54 7.52
N ILE A 100 18.26 -19.47 8.47
CA ILE A 100 18.35 -20.92 8.23
C ILE A 100 17.24 -21.38 7.27
N LEU A 101 15.99 -21.04 7.58
CA LEU A 101 14.82 -21.46 6.79
C LEU A 101 14.88 -20.95 5.35
N LYS A 102 15.47 -19.76 5.12
CA LYS A 102 15.63 -19.15 3.79
C LYS A 102 16.92 -19.57 3.07
N GLY A 103 17.74 -20.44 3.65
CA GLY A 103 18.97 -20.91 3.00
C GLY A 103 20.07 -19.84 2.91
N SER A 104 20.14 -18.92 3.89
CA SER A 104 21.10 -17.82 3.89
C SER A 104 22.55 -18.31 3.80
N LYS A 105 23.33 -17.74 2.88
CA LYS A 105 24.74 -18.11 2.63
C LYS A 105 25.73 -17.33 3.50
N GLN A 106 25.26 -16.62 4.51
CA GLN A 106 26.10 -15.83 5.41
C GLN A 106 27.16 -16.71 6.09
N LYS A 107 28.35 -16.14 6.33
CA LYS A 107 29.47 -16.86 6.94
C LYS A 107 29.10 -17.43 8.32
N THR A 108 28.35 -16.66 9.12
CA THR A 108 27.86 -17.06 10.45
C THR A 108 27.02 -18.34 10.45
N ILE A 109 26.23 -18.57 9.38
CA ILE A 109 25.40 -19.78 9.22
C ILE A 109 26.29 -20.99 8.90
N LYS A 110 27.26 -20.82 8.00
CA LYS A 110 28.21 -21.87 7.59
C LYS A 110 29.15 -22.27 8.72
N ASP A 111 29.73 -21.29 9.41
CA ASP A 111 30.65 -21.51 10.52
C ASP A 111 29.96 -22.25 11.68
N ALA A 112 28.66 -22.00 11.89
CA ALA A 112 27.84 -22.70 12.88
C ALA A 112 27.36 -24.10 12.41
N GLY A 113 27.59 -24.46 11.14
CA GLY A 113 27.15 -25.71 10.52
C GLY A 113 25.64 -25.82 10.33
N TYR A 114 24.94 -24.67 10.26
CA TYR A 114 23.48 -24.64 10.10
C TYR A 114 23.01 -24.92 8.66
N ASP A 115 23.93 -24.82 7.69
CA ASP A 115 23.74 -25.21 6.29
C ASP A 115 23.53 -26.71 6.10
N LYS A 116 23.87 -27.53 7.11
CA LYS A 116 23.72 -28.99 7.11
C LYS A 116 22.44 -29.49 7.78
N LEU A 117 21.60 -28.58 8.29
CA LEU A 117 20.35 -28.95 8.96
C LEU A 117 19.28 -29.31 7.93
N GLU A 118 18.39 -30.24 8.27
CA GLU A 118 17.28 -30.66 7.39
C GLU A 118 16.32 -29.51 7.06
N GLN A 119 16.20 -28.54 7.98
CA GLN A 119 15.34 -27.37 7.83
C GLN A 119 16.03 -26.21 7.08
N PHE A 120 17.25 -26.40 6.58
CA PHE A 120 17.93 -25.40 5.78
C PHE A 120 17.24 -25.25 4.42
N ASN A 121 16.95 -24.01 4.03
CA ASN A 121 16.31 -23.63 2.76
C ASN A 121 14.88 -24.17 2.51
N ILE A 122 14.17 -24.70 3.52
CA ILE A 122 12.81 -25.24 3.34
C ILE A 122 11.74 -24.17 3.08
N ALA A 123 12.04 -22.89 3.32
CA ALA A 123 11.12 -21.77 3.17
C ALA A 123 11.70 -20.66 2.26
N GLU A 124 12.47 -21.05 1.25
CA GLU A 124 13.08 -20.13 0.27
C GLU A 124 12.04 -19.19 -0.35
N GLU A 125 10.92 -19.76 -0.80
CA GLU A 125 9.83 -19.07 -1.49
C GLU A 125 8.99 -18.17 -0.57
N VAL A 126 9.06 -18.37 0.74
CA VAL A 126 8.29 -17.58 1.72
C VAL A 126 9.01 -16.24 1.94
N SER A 127 8.26 -15.14 1.81
CA SER A 127 8.83 -13.81 2.06
C SER A 127 9.32 -13.69 3.52
N ARG A 128 10.42 -12.95 3.73
CA ARG A 128 10.98 -12.71 5.07
C ARG A 128 9.92 -12.18 6.05
N ILE A 129 9.13 -11.19 5.60
CA ILE A 129 8.05 -10.59 6.40
C ILE A 129 7.02 -11.63 6.81
N ASN A 130 6.64 -12.56 5.93
CA ASN A 130 5.69 -13.62 6.29
C ASN A 130 6.29 -14.62 7.29
N LEU A 131 7.59 -14.91 7.22
CA LEU A 131 8.28 -15.73 8.23
C LEU A 131 8.36 -15.01 9.58
N GLU A 132 8.63 -13.69 9.60
CA GLU A 132 8.59 -12.88 10.81
C GLU A 132 7.19 -12.88 11.42
N ARG A 133 6.15 -12.66 10.60
CA ARG A 133 4.74 -12.78 11.01
C ARG A 133 4.40 -14.16 11.56
N LEU A 134 4.87 -15.23 10.92
CA LEU A 134 4.67 -16.59 11.38
C LEU A 134 5.33 -16.82 12.74
N LEU A 135 6.62 -16.52 12.89
CA LEU A 135 7.33 -16.68 14.16
C LEU A 135 6.71 -15.85 15.28
N SER A 136 6.26 -14.64 14.97
CA SER A 136 5.54 -13.78 15.92
C SER A 136 4.23 -14.41 16.36
N LYS A 137 3.44 -14.92 15.41
CA LYS A 137 2.21 -15.67 15.70
C LYS A 137 2.49 -16.89 16.58
N LEU A 138 3.55 -17.65 16.31
CA LEU A 138 3.91 -18.82 17.12
C LEU A 138 4.31 -18.46 18.56
N ILE A 139 4.91 -17.28 18.77
CA ILE A 139 5.21 -16.78 20.11
C ILE A 139 3.91 -16.41 20.84
N LEU A 140 2.99 -15.70 20.17
CA LEU A 140 1.69 -15.31 20.75
C LEU A 140 0.79 -16.51 21.06
N ASP A 141 0.76 -17.47 20.15
CA ASP A 141 0.00 -18.72 20.31
C ASP A 141 0.67 -19.67 21.32
N GLY A 142 1.83 -19.31 21.88
CA GLY A 142 2.53 -20.03 22.96
C GLY A 142 3.29 -21.30 22.53
N TYR A 143 3.43 -21.53 21.22
CA TYR A 143 4.29 -22.58 20.66
C TYR A 143 5.78 -22.28 20.81
N LEU A 144 6.13 -20.99 20.80
CA LEU A 144 7.47 -20.48 21.03
C LEU A 144 7.46 -19.51 22.22
N HIS A 145 8.59 -19.36 22.88
CA HIS A 145 8.81 -18.38 23.94
C HIS A 145 10.07 -17.57 23.65
N GLN A 146 10.08 -16.30 24.07
CA GLN A 146 11.22 -15.41 23.88
C GLN A 146 11.85 -15.06 25.23
N ASP A 147 13.13 -15.42 25.38
CA ASP A 147 13.93 -15.07 26.56
C ASP A 147 14.85 -13.90 26.23
N ILE A 148 14.77 -12.85 27.05
CA ILE A 148 15.62 -11.67 26.92
C ILE A 148 16.86 -11.88 27.79
N SER A 149 18.03 -11.89 27.16
CA SER A 149 19.33 -11.88 27.83
C SER A 149 19.94 -10.50 27.69
N ILE A 150 20.37 -9.90 28.79
CA ILE A 150 21.11 -8.64 28.78
C ILE A 150 22.59 -8.99 28.73
N ASN A 151 23.32 -8.36 27.81
CA ASN A 151 24.78 -8.45 27.79
C ASN A 151 25.33 -7.44 28.80
N ASP A 152 25.90 -7.92 29.90
CA ASP A 152 26.41 -7.08 30.98
C ASP A 152 27.53 -6.13 30.53
N THR A 153 28.27 -6.48 29.48
CA THR A 153 29.39 -5.68 28.96
C THR A 153 28.93 -4.46 28.16
N TYR A 154 27.87 -4.60 27.36
CA TYR A 154 27.41 -3.56 26.43
C TYR A 154 26.01 -3.03 26.77
N GLY A 155 25.35 -3.58 27.78
CA GLY A 155 23.97 -3.26 28.14
C GLY A 155 22.95 -3.64 27.05
N THR A 156 23.33 -4.46 26.07
CA THR A 156 22.45 -4.79 24.93
C THR A 156 21.53 -5.95 25.28
N ALA A 157 20.23 -5.75 25.09
CA ALA A 157 19.23 -6.81 25.24
C ALA A 157 19.12 -7.63 23.95
N THR A 158 19.44 -8.92 24.03
CA THR A 158 19.27 -9.87 22.92
C THR A 158 18.16 -10.84 23.27
N ALA A 159 17.26 -11.04 22.32
CA ALA A 159 16.09 -11.88 22.53
C ALA A 159 16.22 -13.20 21.77
N TYR A 160 16.26 -14.28 22.53
CA TYR A 160 16.44 -15.65 22.05
C TYR A 160 15.12 -16.41 22.10
N ILE A 161 14.93 -17.36 21.20
CA ILE A 161 13.72 -18.18 21.13
C ILE A 161 13.98 -19.54 21.74
N ARG A 162 12.99 -20.06 22.46
CA ARG A 162 12.87 -21.46 22.87
C ARG A 162 11.51 -22.02 22.50
N VAL A 163 11.38 -23.34 22.60
CA VAL A 163 10.09 -24.02 22.50
C VAL A 163 9.21 -23.56 23.67
N GLY A 164 7.96 -23.22 23.37
CA GLY A 164 6.97 -22.83 24.36
C GLY A 164 6.42 -24.03 25.15
N LYS A 165 5.39 -23.77 25.96
CA LYS A 165 4.77 -24.81 26.81
C LYS A 165 3.69 -25.62 26.06
N ILE A 166 3.19 -25.08 24.94
CA ILE A 166 2.14 -25.71 24.15
C ILE A 166 2.80 -26.62 23.11
N ASN A 167 2.63 -27.94 23.28
CA ASN A 167 3.16 -28.97 22.38
C ASN A 167 2.06 -29.67 21.57
N THR A 168 0.79 -29.42 21.90
CA THR A 168 -0.36 -29.89 21.13
C THR A 168 -0.63 -28.93 19.99
N PHE A 169 -0.94 -29.44 18.79
CA PHE A 169 -1.27 -28.67 17.59
C PHE A 169 -2.77 -28.80 17.27
N PRO A 170 -3.67 -28.01 17.88
CA PRO A 170 -5.10 -28.21 17.73
C PRO A 170 -5.70 -27.18 16.76
N SER A 171 -5.13 -27.01 15.56
CA SER A 171 -5.73 -26.32 14.40
C SER A 171 -4.71 -26.06 13.29
N PRO A 172 -5.15 -25.84 12.04
CA PRO A 172 -4.26 -25.35 11.00
C PRO A 172 -3.74 -23.94 11.36
N ILE A 173 -2.43 -23.74 11.25
CA ILE A 173 -1.78 -22.45 11.51
C ILE A 173 -1.76 -21.67 10.22
N THR A 174 -2.76 -20.82 10.02
CA THR A 174 -2.93 -20.07 8.77
C THR A 174 -2.47 -18.62 8.89
N LEU A 175 -1.93 -18.08 7.80
CA LEU A 175 -1.69 -16.65 7.63
C LEU A 175 -2.27 -16.17 6.31
N SER A 176 -2.90 -15.00 6.34
CA SER A 176 -3.21 -14.26 5.13
C SER A 176 -1.91 -13.71 4.55
N VAL A 177 -1.65 -13.98 3.28
CA VAL A 177 -0.46 -13.52 2.56
C VAL A 177 -0.90 -12.68 1.36
N CYS A 178 -0.26 -11.52 1.20
CA CYS A 178 -0.43 -10.70 -0.01
C CYS A 178 0.27 -11.37 -1.18
N LEU A 179 -0.48 -11.63 -2.25
CA LEU A 179 0.10 -11.93 -3.53
C LEU A 179 0.48 -10.60 -4.17
N LYS A 180 1.77 -10.40 -4.44
CA LYS A 180 2.20 -9.30 -5.29
C LYS A 180 1.54 -9.51 -6.66
N LYS A 181 1.11 -8.45 -7.32
CA LYS A 181 0.78 -8.54 -8.75
C LYS A 181 2.05 -9.03 -9.45
N GLU A 182 2.00 -10.20 -10.10
CA GLU A 182 2.81 -10.40 -11.29
C GLU A 182 2.48 -9.23 -12.21
N ASN A 183 3.48 -8.44 -12.58
CA ASN A 183 3.28 -7.22 -13.35
C ASN A 183 2.36 -7.52 -14.54
N PRO A 184 1.11 -7.02 -14.57
CA PRO A 184 0.47 -6.82 -15.85
C PRO A 184 1.18 -5.62 -16.44
N ASP A 185 1.88 -5.90 -17.53
CA ASP A 185 2.39 -4.95 -18.50
C ASP A 185 1.79 -3.55 -18.35
N VAL A 186 2.65 -2.58 -18.00
CA VAL A 186 2.29 -1.17 -17.84
C VAL A 186 2.07 -0.60 -19.24
N SER A 187 0.95 -0.96 -19.85
CA SER A 187 0.49 -0.44 -21.12
C SER A 187 -1.02 -0.63 -21.22
N SER A 188 -1.77 0.29 -20.58
CA SER A 188 -3.10 0.77 -21.02
C SER A 188 -3.87 1.45 -19.88
N THR A 189 -3.34 2.56 -19.33
CA THR A 189 -4.15 3.63 -18.70
C THR A 189 -3.36 4.87 -18.27
N ILE A 190 -2.04 4.90 -18.49
CA ILE A 190 -1.21 6.09 -18.27
C ILE A 190 -1.06 6.82 -19.62
N SER A 191 -1.94 7.76 -19.92
CA SER A 191 -1.62 8.78 -20.94
C SER A 191 -2.32 10.11 -20.70
N ASN A 192 -3.54 10.13 -20.15
CA ASN A 192 -4.29 11.40 -20.04
C ASN A 192 -4.06 12.20 -18.74
N ASN A 193 -3.40 11.63 -17.70
CA ASN A 193 -3.25 12.29 -16.38
C ASN A 193 -1.86 12.88 -16.09
N SER A 194 -0.83 12.62 -16.91
CA SER A 194 0.52 13.11 -16.62
C SER A 194 0.63 14.63 -16.80
N ILE A 195 0.08 15.16 -17.90
CA ILE A 195 0.21 16.57 -18.27
C ILE A 195 -0.76 17.44 -17.47
N HIS A 196 -2.01 17.00 -17.29
CA HIS A 196 -2.99 17.70 -16.47
C HIS A 196 -2.49 17.88 -15.03
N ASN A 197 -1.91 16.84 -14.42
CA ASN A 197 -1.35 16.94 -13.07
C ASN A 197 -0.18 17.94 -13.01
N ARG A 198 0.71 17.96 -14.02
CA ARG A 198 1.81 18.93 -14.10
C ARG A 198 1.32 20.38 -14.21
N LEU A 199 0.26 20.63 -14.98
CA LEU A 199 -0.37 21.94 -15.08
C LEU A 199 -1.04 22.36 -13.77
N VAL A 200 -1.75 21.44 -13.11
CA VAL A 200 -2.37 21.67 -11.80
C VAL A 200 -1.31 22.01 -10.76
N ASP A 201 -0.19 21.26 -10.71
CA ASP A 201 0.91 21.51 -9.79
C ASP A 201 1.57 22.89 -10.07
N ALA A 202 1.80 23.22 -11.34
CA ALA A 202 2.34 24.53 -11.72
C ALA A 202 1.39 25.68 -11.35
N CYS A 203 0.08 25.48 -11.51
CA CYS A 203 -0.94 26.45 -11.10
C CYS A 203 -0.92 26.64 -9.58
N LEU A 204 -0.85 25.55 -8.80
CA LEU A 204 -0.80 25.59 -7.34
C LEU A 204 0.43 26.35 -6.82
N ILE A 205 1.60 26.16 -7.44
CA ILE A 205 2.82 26.89 -7.07
C ILE A 205 2.61 28.40 -7.28
N LYS A 206 2.12 28.81 -8.46
CA LYS A 206 1.87 30.23 -8.74
C LYS A 206 0.80 30.84 -7.83
N LEU A 207 -0.26 30.10 -7.51
CA LEU A 207 -1.28 30.55 -6.57
C LEU A 207 -0.71 30.74 -5.16
N LYS A 208 0.18 29.84 -4.70
CA LYS A 208 0.86 29.97 -3.41
C LYS A 208 1.77 31.19 -3.37
N ASP A 209 2.52 31.45 -4.44
CA ASP A 209 3.43 32.59 -4.50
C ASP A 209 2.67 33.91 -4.54
N GLU A 210 1.59 33.99 -5.33
CA GLU A 210 0.73 35.17 -5.38
C GLU A 210 0.02 35.42 -4.04
N LEU A 211 -0.48 34.37 -3.38
CA LEU A 211 -1.10 34.50 -2.07
C LEU A 211 -0.09 34.96 -1.00
N LYS A 212 1.18 34.55 -1.09
CA LYS A 212 2.24 35.06 -0.20
C LYS A 212 2.44 36.56 -0.40
N LEU A 213 2.47 37.04 -1.65
CA LEU A 213 2.59 38.48 -1.96
C LEU A 213 1.43 39.26 -1.35
N ILE A 214 0.19 38.81 -1.58
CA ILE A 214 -1.00 39.41 -0.98
C ILE A 214 -0.89 39.38 0.56
N SER A 215 -0.49 38.26 1.15
CA SER A 215 -0.39 38.14 2.60
C SER A 215 0.62 39.12 3.22
N SER A 216 1.72 39.40 2.51
CA SER A 216 2.72 40.39 2.91
C SER A 216 2.20 41.83 2.84
N GLU A 217 1.35 42.16 1.86
CA GLU A 217 0.72 43.49 1.74
C GLU A 217 -0.19 43.81 2.93
N TYR A 218 -0.89 42.80 3.45
CA TYR A 218 -1.82 42.93 4.58
C TYR A 218 -1.18 42.56 5.93
N ASN A 219 0.12 42.22 5.97
CA ASN A 219 0.84 41.78 7.16
C ASN A 219 0.15 40.67 7.97
N ILE A 220 -0.42 39.69 7.27
CA ILE A 220 -1.08 38.51 7.86
C ILE A 220 -0.52 37.23 7.27
N LYS A 221 -0.68 36.11 7.99
CA LYS A 221 -0.30 34.79 7.44
C LYS A 221 -1.23 34.42 6.29
N TYR A 222 -0.67 33.94 5.17
CA TYR A 222 -1.46 33.52 4.01
C TYR A 222 -2.51 32.44 4.34
N SER A 223 -2.23 31.58 5.33
CA SER A 223 -3.15 30.55 5.82
C SER A 223 -4.43 31.11 6.45
N THR A 224 -4.41 32.38 6.88
CA THR A 224 -5.59 33.09 7.41
C THR A 224 -6.48 33.60 6.28
N ILE A 225 -5.91 33.86 5.10
CA ILE A 225 -6.64 34.29 3.90
C ILE A 225 -7.32 33.09 3.26
N LEU A 226 -6.52 32.08 2.88
CA LEU A 226 -6.96 30.83 2.25
C LEU A 226 -6.18 29.63 2.78
N SER A 227 -6.91 28.54 3.09
CA SER A 227 -6.32 27.26 3.47
C SER A 227 -5.65 26.56 2.29
N GLU A 228 -4.75 25.62 2.59
CA GLU A 228 -4.10 24.82 1.54
C GLU A 228 -5.08 23.92 0.78
N THR A 229 -6.18 23.52 1.42
CA THR A 229 -7.29 22.79 0.80
C THR A 229 -8.02 23.64 -0.23
N ALA A 230 -8.31 24.91 0.10
CA ALA A 230 -8.92 25.87 -0.82
C ALA A 230 -8.02 26.11 -2.05
N LEU A 231 -6.72 26.33 -1.86
CA LEU A 231 -5.76 26.52 -2.95
C LEU A 231 -5.66 25.30 -3.88
N LYS A 232 -5.64 24.09 -3.32
CA LYS A 232 -5.65 22.84 -4.11
C LYS A 232 -6.93 22.71 -4.92
N GLN A 233 -8.08 23.06 -4.36
CA GLN A 233 -9.35 23.08 -5.10
C GLN A 233 -9.36 24.13 -6.22
N MET A 234 -8.79 25.31 -5.99
CA MET A 234 -8.66 26.35 -7.03
C MET A 234 -7.76 25.87 -8.18
N ALA A 235 -6.64 25.22 -7.88
CA ALA A 235 -5.74 24.67 -8.89
C ALA A 235 -6.37 23.53 -9.69
N LEU A 236 -7.22 22.71 -9.06
CA LEU A 236 -7.94 21.62 -9.73
C LEU A 236 -9.11 22.10 -10.58
N THR A 237 -9.87 23.09 -10.08
CA THR A 237 -11.10 23.56 -10.75
C THR A 237 -10.86 24.71 -11.73
N MET A 238 -9.73 25.42 -11.61
CA MET A 238 -9.31 26.56 -12.44
C MET A 238 -10.47 27.49 -12.79
N PRO A 239 -11.11 28.14 -11.78
CA PRO A 239 -12.28 28.97 -12.00
C PRO A 239 -11.95 30.16 -12.93
N ARG A 240 -12.89 30.50 -13.83
CA ARG A 240 -12.73 31.58 -14.82
C ARG A 240 -13.53 32.84 -14.51
N THR A 241 -14.42 32.75 -13.53
CA THR A 241 -15.25 33.87 -13.08
C THR A 241 -15.23 33.99 -11.57
N LYS A 242 -15.48 35.20 -11.06
CA LYS A 242 -15.67 35.46 -9.62
C LYS A 242 -16.74 34.52 -9.02
N GLN A 243 -17.85 34.32 -9.73
CA GLN A 243 -18.94 33.44 -9.30
C GLN A 243 -18.51 31.97 -9.21
N GLU A 244 -17.74 31.50 -10.18
CA GLU A 244 -17.22 30.13 -10.19
C GLU A 244 -16.20 29.90 -9.08
N MET A 245 -15.34 30.88 -8.81
CA MET A 245 -14.38 30.83 -7.72
C MET A 245 -15.08 30.74 -6.36
N LEU A 246 -16.13 31.53 -6.14
CA LEU A 246 -16.94 31.50 -4.92
C LEU A 246 -17.69 30.17 -4.73
N ARG A 247 -18.20 29.59 -5.82
CA ARG A 247 -18.98 28.34 -5.76
C ARG A 247 -18.10 27.09 -5.60
N LYS A 248 -16.93 27.05 -6.23
CA LYS A 248 -16.09 25.84 -6.34
C LYS A 248 -14.97 25.77 -5.31
N THR A 249 -14.66 26.88 -4.62
CA THR A 249 -13.58 26.94 -3.64
C THR A 249 -14.15 26.96 -2.23
N VAL A 250 -13.70 26.03 -1.38
CA VAL A 250 -14.05 26.01 0.05
C VAL A 250 -13.53 27.28 0.74
N GLU A 251 -14.28 27.83 1.69
CA GLU A 251 -13.96 29.04 2.49
C GLU A 251 -13.94 30.39 1.73
N MET A 252 -14.27 30.40 0.44
CA MET A 252 -14.30 31.63 -0.37
C MET A 252 -15.61 32.39 -0.17
N THR A 253 -15.52 33.66 0.23
CA THR A 253 -16.67 34.57 0.38
C THR A 253 -16.44 35.84 -0.44
N THR A 254 -17.52 36.56 -0.77
CA THR A 254 -17.45 37.84 -1.48
C THR A 254 -16.59 38.85 -0.70
N ILE A 255 -16.72 38.85 0.63
CA ILE A 255 -15.93 39.71 1.53
C ILE A 255 -14.44 39.41 1.39
N LYS A 256 -14.02 38.14 1.49
CA LYS A 256 -12.60 37.78 1.34
C LYS A 256 -12.07 38.13 -0.05
N TYR A 257 -12.87 37.90 -1.08
CA TYR A 257 -12.50 38.20 -2.47
C TYR A 257 -12.20 39.68 -2.67
N ASP A 258 -13.10 40.56 -2.21
CA ASP A 258 -12.98 41.99 -2.40
C ASP A 258 -11.96 42.63 -1.43
N MET A 259 -11.91 42.15 -0.18
CA MET A 259 -11.00 42.68 0.86
C MET A 259 -9.53 42.41 0.55
N TYR A 260 -9.21 41.23 0.01
CA TYR A 260 -7.83 40.81 -0.29
C TYR A 260 -7.47 40.89 -1.77
N LYS A 261 -8.32 41.50 -2.61
CA LYS A 261 -8.08 41.67 -4.05
C LYS A 261 -7.69 40.36 -4.73
N LEU A 262 -8.54 39.34 -4.54
CA LEU A 262 -8.29 37.99 -5.07
C LEU A 262 -8.55 37.88 -6.59
N ASP A 263 -8.84 38.99 -7.27
CA ASP A 263 -8.82 39.10 -8.73
C ASP A 263 -7.45 38.72 -9.32
N ARG A 264 -6.36 38.97 -8.57
CA ARG A 264 -5.00 38.51 -8.91
C ARG A 264 -4.93 36.98 -9.01
N LEU A 265 -5.54 36.26 -8.06
CA LEU A 265 -5.61 34.80 -8.12
C LEU A 265 -6.50 34.32 -9.27
N LEU A 266 -7.59 35.04 -9.57
CA LEU A 266 -8.48 34.72 -10.69
C LEU A 266 -7.75 34.87 -12.03
N SER A 267 -6.89 35.87 -12.19
CA SER A 267 -6.07 36.04 -13.40
C SER A 267 -5.15 34.84 -13.65
N ILE A 268 -4.59 34.27 -12.57
CA ILE A 268 -3.74 33.08 -12.62
C ILE A 268 -4.57 31.86 -13.01
N THR A 269 -5.72 31.62 -12.38
CA THR A 269 -6.57 30.47 -12.72
C THR A 269 -7.10 30.55 -14.15
N CYS A 270 -7.44 31.74 -14.64
CA CYS A 270 -7.81 31.95 -16.05
C CYS A 270 -6.67 31.61 -17.01
N LEU A 271 -5.44 32.04 -16.72
CA LEU A 271 -4.26 31.76 -17.56
C LEU A 271 -4.01 30.25 -17.69
N PHE A 272 -4.01 29.52 -16.57
CA PHE A 272 -3.82 28.07 -16.60
C PHE A 272 -5.04 27.33 -17.16
N GLY A 273 -6.25 27.87 -16.95
CA GLY A 273 -7.46 27.36 -17.55
C GLY A 273 -7.44 27.41 -19.08
N SER A 274 -6.91 28.48 -19.69
CA SER A 274 -6.76 28.59 -21.14
C SER A 274 -5.72 27.62 -21.69
N LYS A 275 -4.58 27.47 -21.01
CA LYS A 275 -3.55 26.47 -21.38
C LYS A 275 -4.09 25.04 -21.36
N LEU A 276 -4.93 24.74 -20.36
CA LEU A 276 -5.59 23.44 -20.26
C LEU A 276 -6.56 23.18 -21.42
N ASP A 277 -7.23 24.21 -21.94
CA ASP A 277 -8.12 24.08 -23.10
C ASP A 277 -7.36 23.95 -24.42
N GLU A 278 -6.22 24.64 -24.56
CA GLU A 278 -5.32 24.52 -25.71
C GLU A 278 -4.81 23.09 -25.84
N GLU A 279 -4.33 22.50 -24.74
CA GLU A 279 -3.83 21.12 -24.72
C GLU A 279 -4.94 20.10 -24.99
N LYS A 280 -6.14 20.27 -24.42
CA LYS A 280 -7.30 19.41 -24.74
C LYS A 280 -7.69 19.48 -26.22
N ARG A 281 -7.48 20.63 -26.86
CA ARG A 281 -7.76 20.83 -28.29
C ARG A 281 -6.72 20.14 -29.16
N GLU A 282 -5.45 20.16 -28.77
CA GLU A 282 -4.36 19.44 -29.43
C GLU A 282 -4.51 17.91 -29.32
N ASP A 283 -4.99 17.40 -28.17
CA ASP A 283 -5.30 15.98 -27.96
C ASP A 283 -6.46 15.49 -28.86
N LEU A 284 -7.46 16.34 -29.11
CA LEU A 284 -8.56 16.02 -30.02
C LEU A 284 -8.12 15.99 -31.50
N ILE A 285 -7.19 16.86 -31.88
CA ILE A 285 -6.63 16.92 -33.24
C ILE A 285 -5.73 15.70 -33.50
N SER A 286 -4.87 15.34 -32.54
CA SER A 286 -3.99 14.16 -32.64
C SER A 286 -4.76 12.84 -32.59
N GLY A 287 -5.88 12.79 -31.84
CA GLY A 287 -6.81 11.65 -31.82
C GLY A 287 -7.65 11.48 -33.10
N GLY A 288 -7.92 12.58 -33.82
CA GLY A 288 -8.65 12.57 -35.10
C GLY A 288 -7.83 12.05 -36.28
N LEU A 289 -6.52 12.32 -36.30
CA LEU A 289 -5.59 11.80 -37.31
C LEU A 289 -5.31 10.29 -37.17
N LYS A 290 -5.41 9.73 -35.96
CA LYS A 290 -5.30 8.28 -35.74
C LYS A 290 -6.51 7.51 -36.30
N ARG A 291 -7.73 8.04 -36.18
CA ARG A 291 -8.95 7.38 -36.71
C ARG A 291 -9.05 7.41 -38.24
N LYS A 292 -8.40 8.35 -38.93
CA LYS A 292 -8.35 8.39 -40.41
C LYS A 292 -7.30 7.45 -41.03
N ARG A 293 -6.34 6.94 -40.24
CA ARG A 293 -5.32 5.98 -40.72
C ARG A 293 -5.76 4.52 -40.63
N GLU A 294 -6.73 4.18 -39.78
CA GLU A 294 -7.24 2.81 -39.63
C GLU A 294 -8.35 2.45 -40.65
N ALA A 295 -8.86 3.41 -41.42
CA ALA A 295 -9.91 3.16 -42.42
C ALA A 295 -9.38 2.94 -43.86
N THR A 296 -8.06 2.97 -44.11
CA THR A 296 -7.48 2.94 -45.47
C THR A 296 -6.47 1.81 -45.68
N THR A 297 -6.54 0.71 -44.92
CA THR A 297 -5.68 -0.46 -45.13
C THR A 297 -6.46 -1.77 -45.05
N THR A 298 -7.48 -1.94 -45.89
CA THR A 298 -7.92 -3.27 -46.34
C THR A 298 -8.59 -3.19 -47.71
N THR A 299 -7.81 -2.87 -48.75
CA THR A 299 -8.22 -3.20 -50.12
C THR A 299 -6.99 -3.52 -50.94
N THR A 300 -6.67 -4.81 -51.04
CA THR A 300 -5.97 -5.34 -52.22
C THR A 300 -6.22 -6.85 -52.35
N THR A 301 -6.86 -7.17 -53.47
CA THR A 301 -6.56 -8.30 -54.37
C THR A 301 -6.80 -9.72 -53.87
N THR A 302 -8.00 -10.18 -54.20
CA THR A 302 -8.31 -11.42 -54.92
C THR A 302 -7.10 -12.17 -55.48
N THR A 303 -6.81 -13.35 -54.92
CA THR A 303 -6.21 -14.47 -55.65
C THR A 303 -7.00 -15.73 -55.30
N THR A 304 -7.65 -16.27 -56.32
CA THR A 304 -8.40 -17.51 -56.37
C THR A 304 -7.57 -18.73 -55.96
N SER A 305 -8.07 -19.55 -55.05
CA SER A 305 -7.71 -20.97 -54.95
C SER A 305 -8.97 -21.78 -54.66
N SER A 306 -9.26 -22.69 -55.59
CA SER A 306 -10.44 -23.56 -55.66
C SER A 306 -10.19 -24.85 -54.89
N TYR A 307 -10.76 -24.96 -53.69
CA TYR A 307 -10.91 -26.26 -53.04
C TYR A 307 -12.03 -26.16 -51.99
N PHE A 308 -13.13 -26.88 -52.22
CA PHE A 308 -14.39 -26.92 -51.45
C PHE A 308 -15.46 -25.86 -51.79
N GLN A 309 -16.09 -26.03 -52.95
CA GLN A 309 -17.54 -25.86 -53.06
C GLN A 309 -18.19 -27.23 -52.88
N ASP A 310 -19.10 -27.36 -51.91
CA ASP A 310 -20.49 -27.82 -52.14
C ASP A 310 -21.16 -28.32 -50.85
N LYS A 311 -22.17 -27.56 -50.40
CA LYS A 311 -23.59 -27.96 -50.29
C LYS A 311 -24.33 -27.20 -49.17
N THR A 312 -25.14 -26.28 -49.66
CA THR A 312 -26.47 -25.90 -49.18
C THR A 312 -27.17 -26.91 -48.24
N ASN A 313 -27.71 -26.42 -47.12
CA ASN A 313 -29.14 -26.56 -46.90
C ASN A 313 -29.72 -25.53 -45.91
N SER A 314 -30.79 -24.90 -46.37
CA SER A 314 -31.74 -24.06 -45.68
C SER A 314 -32.64 -24.83 -44.71
N ASN A 315 -33.02 -24.24 -43.57
CA ASN A 315 -34.42 -24.03 -43.14
C ASN A 315 -34.54 -23.72 -41.62
N ILE A 316 -35.05 -22.53 -41.27
CA ILE A 316 -36.41 -22.29 -40.71
C ILE A 316 -36.60 -22.82 -39.25
N LYS A 317 -36.78 -21.93 -38.25
CA LYS A 317 -38.10 -21.43 -37.77
C LYS A 317 -37.99 -20.57 -36.49
N LYS A 318 -38.67 -19.43 -36.55
CA LYS A 318 -39.17 -18.61 -35.43
C LYS A 318 -40.15 -19.37 -34.53
N LYS A 319 -40.20 -19.01 -33.24
CA LYS A 319 -41.37 -18.78 -32.35
C LYS A 319 -40.86 -18.80 -30.90
N LYS A 320 -41.30 -17.98 -29.97
CA LYS A 320 -42.34 -16.94 -29.91
C LYS A 320 -41.98 -16.07 -28.70
#